data_AF-A0A831W2M6-F1
#
_entry.id   AF-A0A831W2M6-F1
#
_cell.length_a   1.000
_cell.length_b   1.000
_cell.length_c   1.000
_cell.angle_alpha   90.00
_cell.angle_beta   90.00
_cell.angle_gamma   90.00
#
_symmetry.space_group_name_H-M   'P 1'
#
loop_
_entity.id
_entity.type
_entity.pdbx_description
1 polymer ?
#
loop_
_entity_poly.entity_id
_entity_poly.type
_entity_poly.pdbx_seq_one_letter_code
_entity_poly.pdbx_strand_id
1 'polypeptide(L)' 'AHGKELFIPYEDFPWFKDQPVNAILDVEEQSPGHFYWPKMDVDLTEEIIEHPERFPLKAKST' A
#
# COMPACT_ATOMS: atom_id res chain seq x y z
N ALA A 1 -0.69 -13.64 6.71
CA ALA A 1 0.40 -12.68 6.89
C ALA A 1 1.31 -13.11 8.04
N HIS A 2 2.61 -13.14 7.81
CA HIS A 2 3.63 -13.96 8.48
C HIS A 2 3.98 -13.58 9.95
N GLY A 3 2.99 -13.19 10.77
CA GLY A 3 3.23 -12.71 12.13
C GLY A 3 3.90 -11.32 12.18
N LYS A 4 3.80 -10.58 11.09
CA LYS A 4 4.40 -9.26 10.87
C LYS A 4 3.30 -8.22 10.71
N GLU A 5 3.44 -7.11 11.42
CA GLU A 5 2.60 -5.93 11.23
C GLU A 5 3.39 -4.88 10.45
N LEU A 6 2.78 -4.32 9.42
CA LEU A 6 3.37 -3.31 8.55
C LEU A 6 2.57 -2.02 8.65
N PHE A 7 3.26 -0.89 8.70
CA PHE A 7 2.64 0.42 8.76
C PHE A 7 2.72 1.11 7.39
N ILE A 8 1.59 1.67 6.95
CA ILE A 8 1.46 2.42 5.70
C ILE A 8 1.19 3.89 6.05
N PRO A 9 2.24 4.72 6.26
CA PRO A 9 2.06 6.14 6.56
C PRO A 9 1.57 6.92 5.34
N TYR A 10 0.67 7.88 5.54
CA TYR A 10 0.14 8.71 4.45
C TYR A 10 1.17 9.64 3.81
N GLU A 11 2.30 9.89 4.47
CA GLU A 11 3.40 10.68 3.90
C GLU A 11 4.08 9.93 2.75
N ASP A 12 4.18 8.60 2.86
CA ASP A 12 4.78 7.72 1.84
C ASP A 12 3.74 7.09 0.90
N PHE A 13 2.47 7.00 1.34
CA PHE A 13 1.39 6.38 0.59
C PHE A 13 0.12 7.26 0.59
N PRO A 14 0.18 8.48 0.01
CA PRO A 14 -0.87 9.49 0.14
C PRO A 14 -2.23 9.07 -0.46
N TRP A 15 -2.23 8.14 -1.41
CA TRP A 15 -3.44 7.58 -2.03
C TRP A 15 -4.37 6.83 -1.06
N PHE A 16 -3.91 6.47 0.15
CA PHE A 16 -4.78 5.87 1.18
C PHE A 16 -5.52 6.92 2.04
N LYS A 17 -5.08 8.18 2.05
CA LYS A 17 -5.50 9.18 3.05
C LYS A 17 -7.01 9.44 3.09
N ASP A 18 -7.63 9.54 1.92
CA ASP A 18 -9.04 9.91 1.78
C ASP A 18 -9.91 8.75 1.25
N GLN A 19 -9.41 7.51 1.34
CA GLN A 19 -10.12 6.34 0.85
C GLN A 19 -11.15 5.83 1.86
N PRO A 20 -12.33 5.37 1.40
CA PRO A 20 -13.29 4.69 2.25
C PRO A 20 -12.66 3.50 2.98
N VAL A 21 -13.04 3.28 4.25
CA VAL A 21 -12.52 2.17 5.06
C VAL A 21 -12.76 0.82 4.37
N ASN A 22 -13.90 0.65 3.69
CA ASN A 22 -14.20 -0.59 2.95
C ASN A 22 -13.38 -0.78 1.67
N ALA A 23 -12.66 0.25 1.19
CA ALA A 23 -11.67 0.14 0.13
C ALA A 23 -10.31 -0.24 0.71
N ILE A 24 -9.93 0.34 1.84
CA ILE A 24 -8.66 0.03 2.54
C ILE A 24 -8.65 -1.39 3.11
N LEU A 25 -9.78 -1.87 3.63
CA LEU A 25 -9.88 -3.23 4.17
C LEU A 25 -10.03 -4.32 3.07
N ASP A 26 -10.27 -3.91 1.82
CA ASP A 26 -10.41 -4.81 0.68
C ASP A 26 -9.05 -5.07 0.04
N VAL A 27 -8.19 -5.75 0.79
CA VAL A 27 -6.82 -6.12 0.39
C VAL A 27 -6.74 -7.59 0.01
N GLU A 28 -6.08 -7.87 -1.11
CA GLU A 28 -5.81 -9.21 -1.62
C GLU A 28 -4.30 -9.48 -1.61
N GLU A 29 -3.88 -10.62 -1.04
CA GLU A 29 -2.49 -11.10 -1.13
C GLU A 29 -2.38 -12.00 -2.38
N GLN A 30 -2.00 -11.43 -3.52
CA GLN A 30 -1.96 -12.15 -4.81
C GLN A 30 -0.84 -13.21 -4.86
N SER A 31 0.25 -12.94 -4.16
CA SER A 31 1.35 -13.86 -3.88
C SER A 31 1.99 -13.45 -2.55
N PRO A 32 2.79 -14.33 -1.90
CA PRO A 32 3.36 -14.03 -0.58
C PRO A 32 4.10 -12.68 -0.56
N GLY A 33 3.60 -11.76 0.26
CA GLY A 33 4.16 -10.41 0.41
C GLY A 33 3.84 -9.42 -0.73
N HIS A 34 2.90 -9.76 -1.62
CA HIS A 34 2.37 -8.86 -2.66
C HIS A 34 0.89 -8.56 -2.38
N PHE A 35 0.60 -7.32 -2.02
CA PHE A 35 -0.72 -6.84 -1.65
C PHE A 35 -1.32 -5.98 -2.77
N TYR A 36 -2.58 -6.24 -3.09
CA TYR A 36 -3.34 -5.51 -4.09
C TYR A 36 -4.65 -5.00 -3.47
N TRP A 37 -4.98 -3.74 -3.74
CA TRP A 37 -6.25 -3.11 -3.36
C TRP A 37 -7.09 -2.87 -4.61
N PRO A 38 -8.01 -3.77 -4.98
CA PRO A 38 -8.73 -3.71 -6.27
C PRO A 38 -9.55 -2.44 -6.47
N LYS A 39 -10.14 -1.91 -5.38
CA LYS A 39 -10.96 -0.69 -5.44
C LYS A 39 -10.14 0.59 -5.61
N MET A 40 -8.87 0.56 -5.20
CA MET A 40 -7.98 1.71 -5.27
C MET A 40 -7.04 1.66 -6.47
N ASP A 41 -6.93 0.49 -7.10
CA ASP A 41 -5.93 0.19 -8.14
C ASP A 41 -4.50 0.44 -7.64
N VAL A 42 -4.20 -0.05 -6.43
CA VAL A 42 -2.90 0.09 -5.77
C VAL A 42 -2.30 -1.28 -5.51
N ASP A 43 -1.07 -1.50 -5.95
CA ASP A 43 -0.24 -2.66 -5.64
C ASP A 43 0.98 -2.25 -4.79
N LEU A 44 1.27 -3.03 -3.75
CA LEU A 44 2.43 -2.84 -2.87
C LEU A 44 3.06 -4.19 -2.53
N THR A 45 4.39 -4.21 -2.43
CA THR A 45 5.12 -5.35 -1.85
C THR A 45 5.53 -5.06 -0.42
N GLU A 46 5.83 -6.10 0.36
CA GLU A 46 6.43 -5.92 1.70
C GLU A 46 7.67 -5.04 1.65
N GLU A 47 8.53 -5.19 0.64
CA GLU A 47 9.75 -4.40 0.50
C GLU A 47 9.45 -2.91 0.31
N ILE A 48 8.43 -2.56 -0.48
CA ILE A 48 8.01 -1.17 -0.68
C ILE A 48 7.49 -0.57 0.63
N ILE A 49 6.72 -1.34 1.41
CA ILE A 49 6.16 -0.86 2.67
C ILE A 49 7.25 -0.67 3.74
N GLU A 50 8.25 -1.54 3.78
CA GLU A 50 9.38 -1.43 4.73
C GLU A 50 10.42 -0.38 4.35
N HIS A 51 10.60 -0.16 3.04
CA HIS A 51 11.64 0.71 2.49
C HIS A 51 11.08 1.66 1.41
N PRO A 52 10.08 2.51 1.74
CA PRO A 52 9.48 3.42 0.77
C PRO A 52 10.50 4.37 0.13
N GLU A 53 11.58 4.69 0.83
CA GLU A 53 12.67 5.55 0.33
C GLU A 53 13.41 4.97 -0.88
N ARG A 54 13.37 3.64 -1.08
CA ARG A 54 13.96 2.98 -2.26
C ARG A 54 13.10 3.13 -3.50
N PHE A 55 11.82 3.43 -3.33
CA PHE A 55 10.81 3.50 -4.38
C PHE A 55 10.14 4.88 -4.38
N PRO A 56 10.88 5.95 -4.69
CA PRO A 56 10.34 7.30 -4.60
C PRO A 56 9.12 7.46 -5.49
N LEU A 57 8.04 8.00 -4.91
CA LEU A 57 6.79 8.33 -5.61
C LEU A 57 7.08 9.27 -6.78
N LYS A 58 7.02 8.75 -8.01
CA LYS A 58 7.19 9.55 -9.23
C LYS A 58 5.88 10.14 -9.76
N ALA A 59 4.74 9.61 -9.33
CA ALA A 59 3.43 10.15 -9.70
C ALA A 59 3.15 11.41 -8.87
N LYS A 60 3.02 12.55 -9.54
CA LYS A 60 2.69 13.82 -8.89
C LYS A 60 1.23 13.79 -8.45
N SER A 61 0.96 14.21 -7.22
CA SER A 61 -0.36 14.70 -6.83
C SER A 61 -0.68 15.88 -7.76
N THR A 62 -1.68 15.72 -8.62
CA THR A 62 -2.16 16.79 -9.50
C THR A 62 -3.14 17.67 -8.74
#